data_AF-A0A926KZY6-F1
#
_entry.id   AF-A0A926KZY6-F1
#
_cell.length_a   1.000
_cell.length_b   1.000
_cell.length_c   1.000
_cell.angle_alpha   90.00
_cell.angle_beta   90.00
_cell.angle_gamma   90.00
#
_symmetry.space_group_name_H-M   'P 1'
#
loop_
_entity.id
_entity.type
_entity.pdbx_description
1 polymer ?
#
loop_
_entity_poly.entity_id
_entity_poly.type
_entity_poly.pdbx_seq_one_letter_code
_entity_poly.pdbx_strand_id
1 'polypeptide(L)'
;ADAKVYVALSTGSGFGPAAVWHDFFAPAGEFPALGDVNGDGKDDLITFTQGSTGDVYVAFSDGNAFGTGRLVHEHFAPGTEQPRVGDVNGDGKDDIVAFTQGA
;
A
#
# COMPACT_ATOMS: atom_id res chain seq x y z
N ALA A 1 1.56 -14.60 -14.65
CA ALA A 1 2.52 -13.72 -13.94
C ALA A 1 1.61 -12.86 -13.09
N ASP A 2 1.41 -13.30 -11.86
CA ASP A 2 0.27 -12.87 -11.08
C ASP A 2 0.84 -12.02 -9.94
N ALA A 3 0.50 -10.73 -9.90
CA ALA A 3 0.89 -9.81 -8.84
C ALA A 3 0.09 -10.09 -7.55
N LYS A 4 0.12 -11.36 -7.10
CA LYS A 4 -0.61 -11.82 -5.93
C LYS A 4 0.03 -11.26 -4.67
N VAL A 5 -0.81 -10.94 -3.70
CA VAL A 5 -0.38 -10.53 -2.37
C VAL A 5 -0.53 -11.70 -1.43
N TYR A 6 0.62 -12.17 -0.92
CA TYR A 6 0.70 -13.21 0.10
C TYR A 6 0.87 -12.56 1.46
N VAL A 7 0.09 -13.01 2.45
CA VAL A 7 0.20 -12.59 3.84
C VAL A 7 0.52 -13.80 4.70
N ALA A 8 1.54 -13.65 5.55
CA ALA A 8 1.85 -14.57 6.64
C ALA A 8 1.70 -13.80 7.95
N LEU A 9 0.79 -14.25 8.81
CA LEU A 9 0.49 -13.55 10.07
C LEU A 9 1.60 -13.78 11.10
N SER A 10 2.03 -12.71 11.76
CA SER A 10 3.01 -12.75 12.84
C SER A 10 2.43 -13.44 14.08
N THR A 11 3.23 -14.25 14.75
CA THR A 11 2.90 -14.87 16.05
C THR A 11 3.62 -14.19 17.22
N GLY A 12 4.33 -13.08 16.96
CA GLY A 12 5.21 -12.42 17.94
C GLY A 12 6.58 -13.06 18.11
N SER A 13 6.77 -14.30 17.66
CA SER A 13 8.07 -14.99 17.65
C SER A 13 8.41 -15.63 16.29
N GLY A 14 7.56 -15.44 15.28
CA GLY A 14 7.67 -16.03 13.95
C GLY A 14 6.45 -15.70 13.10
N PHE A 15 6.23 -16.46 12.03
CA PHE A 15 5.10 -16.28 11.13
C PHE A 15 4.38 -17.60 10.88
N GLY A 16 3.06 -17.55 10.71
CA GLY A 16 2.24 -18.66 10.24
C GLY A 16 2.43 -18.95 8.75
N PRO A 17 1.70 -19.94 8.20
CA PRO A 17 1.72 -20.20 6.77
C PRO A 17 1.21 -18.98 5.98
N ALA A 18 1.85 -18.71 4.84
CA ALA A 18 1.41 -17.66 3.94
C ALA A 18 0.14 -18.08 3.18
N ALA A 19 -0.79 -17.15 2.99
CA ALA A 19 -1.98 -17.31 2.17
C ALA A 19 -2.13 -16.13 1.21
N VAL A 20 -2.81 -16.34 0.08
CA VAL A 20 -3.15 -15.26 -0.85
C VAL A 20 -4.32 -14.47 -0.28
N TRP A 21 -4.12 -13.17 -0.09
CA TRP A 21 -5.15 -12.24 0.41
C TRP A 21 -5.64 -11.26 -0.66
N HIS A 22 -4.94 -11.15 -1.79
CA HIS A 22 -5.38 -10.41 -2.98
C HIS A 22 -4.76 -11.03 -4.25
N ASP A 23 -5.54 -11.14 -5.33
CA ASP A 23 -5.10 -11.85 -6.53
C ASP A 23 -4.21 -11.02 -7.49
N PHE A 24 -4.34 -9.70 -7.45
CA PHE A 24 -3.57 -8.80 -8.32
C PHE A 24 -3.46 -7.39 -7.76
N PHE A 25 -2.31 -7.01 -7.21
CA PHE A 25 -2.06 -5.67 -6.68
C PHE A 25 -0.57 -5.32 -6.82
N ALA A 26 -0.26 -4.04 -7.06
CA ALA A 26 1.11 -3.56 -7.26
C ALA A 26 1.94 -4.38 -8.28
N PRO A 27 1.51 -4.49 -9.56
CA PRO A 27 2.31 -5.13 -10.59
C PRO A 27 3.69 -4.47 -10.80
N ALA A 28 4.56 -5.15 -11.55
CA ALA A 28 5.93 -4.70 -11.78
C ALA A 28 6.01 -3.26 -12.30
N GLY A 29 6.82 -2.43 -11.64
CA GLY A 29 6.98 -1.00 -11.97
C GLY A 29 6.21 -0.07 -11.02
N GLU A 30 5.27 -0.60 -10.24
CA GLU A 30 4.62 0.14 -9.17
C GLU A 30 5.40 0.03 -7.85
N PHE A 31 5.11 0.94 -6.92
CA PHE A 31 5.70 0.96 -5.58
C PHE A 31 4.66 0.52 -4.54
N PRO A 32 4.77 -0.70 -3.97
CA PRO A 32 3.87 -1.14 -2.91
C PRO A 32 4.24 -0.53 -1.54
N ALA A 33 3.24 -0.24 -0.74
CA ALA A 33 3.35 0.15 0.66
C ALA A 33 2.19 -0.42 1.49
N LEU A 34 2.29 -0.26 2.81
CA LEU A 34 1.28 -0.64 3.80
C LEU A 34 1.02 0.54 4.73
N GLY A 35 -0.20 0.65 5.24
CA GLY A 35 -0.56 1.57 6.31
C GLY A 35 -2.06 1.59 6.61
N ASP A 36 -2.44 1.92 7.84
CA ASP A 36 -3.85 2.02 8.27
C ASP A 36 -4.45 3.36 7.84
N VAL A 37 -4.80 3.47 6.56
CA VAL A 37 -5.27 4.75 5.98
C VAL A 37 -6.74 5.04 6.32
N ASN A 38 -7.48 4.05 6.81
CA ASN A 38 -8.88 4.17 7.16
C ASN A 38 -9.14 4.31 8.66
N GLY A 39 -8.14 3.97 9.51
CA GLY A 39 -8.14 4.14 10.96
C GLY A 39 -8.86 3.01 11.70
N ASP A 40 -8.92 1.80 11.14
CA ASP A 40 -9.59 0.66 11.76
C ASP A 40 -8.64 -0.28 12.54
N GLY A 41 -7.39 0.13 12.68
CA GLY A 41 -6.32 -0.59 13.37
C GLY A 41 -5.66 -1.67 12.53
N LYS A 42 -5.86 -1.70 11.20
CA LYS A 42 -5.26 -2.69 10.30
C LYS A 42 -4.61 -1.99 9.12
N ASP A 43 -3.39 -2.42 8.80
CA ASP A 43 -2.71 -1.94 7.61
C ASP A 43 -3.46 -2.37 6.34
N ASP A 44 -3.70 -1.41 5.46
CA ASP A 44 -4.26 -1.56 4.13
C ASP A 44 -3.14 -1.72 3.09
N LEU A 45 -3.46 -2.28 1.91
CA LEU A 45 -2.53 -2.24 0.79
C LEU A 45 -2.58 -0.88 0.11
N ILE A 46 -1.41 -0.34 -0.21
CA ILE A 46 -1.26 0.90 -0.97
C ILE A 46 -0.32 0.61 -2.13
N THR A 47 -0.65 1.09 -3.33
CA THR A 47 0.28 1.09 -4.46
C THR A 47 0.34 2.46 -5.10
N PHE A 48 1.56 2.91 -5.39
CA PHE A 48 1.83 4.10 -6.18
C PHE A 48 2.20 3.63 -7.59
N THR A 49 1.42 3.98 -8.60
CA THR A 49 1.64 3.46 -9.96
C THR A 49 2.94 3.98 -10.59
N GLN A 50 3.52 5.03 -10.01
CA GLN A 50 4.66 5.77 -10.53
C GLN A 50 4.47 6.15 -12.02
N GLY A 51 5.57 6.36 -12.76
CA GLY A 51 5.51 6.70 -14.17
C GLY A 51 4.90 8.07 -14.43
N SER A 52 4.16 8.21 -15.53
CA SER A 52 3.58 9.50 -15.91
C SER A 52 2.35 9.89 -15.10
N THR A 53 1.60 8.91 -14.58
CA THR A 53 0.36 9.17 -13.83
C THR A 53 0.62 9.33 -12.34
N GLY A 54 1.42 8.46 -11.71
CA GLY A 54 1.63 8.50 -10.25
C GLY A 54 0.33 8.35 -9.47
N ASP A 55 -0.60 7.50 -9.90
CA ASP A 55 -1.86 7.32 -9.18
C ASP A 55 -1.65 6.48 -7.92
N VAL A 56 -2.51 6.68 -6.92
CA VAL A 56 -2.50 5.93 -5.66
C VAL A 56 -3.77 5.10 -5.57
N TYR A 57 -3.58 3.78 -5.47
CA TYR A 57 -4.66 2.85 -5.23
C TYR A 57 -4.53 2.24 -3.84
N VAL A 58 -5.67 2.06 -3.16
CA VAL A 58 -5.76 1.41 -1.86
C VAL A 58 -6.73 0.24 -1.92
N ALA A 59 -6.32 -0.91 -1.36
CA ALA A 59 -7.20 -2.02 -1.08
C ALA A 59 -7.31 -2.21 0.44
N PHE A 60 -8.50 -1.92 0.99
CA PHE A 60 -8.74 -1.97 2.42
C PHE A 60 -8.70 -3.40 2.97
N SER A 61 -8.10 -3.56 4.14
CA SER A 61 -8.02 -4.83 4.87
C SER A 61 -9.25 -5.04 5.74
N ASP A 62 -9.77 -6.27 5.80
CA ASP A 62 -10.72 -6.68 6.84
C ASP A 62 -10.06 -7.53 7.95
N GLY A 63 -8.74 -7.72 7.88
CA GLY A 63 -7.96 -8.57 8.76
C GLY A 63 -7.88 -10.04 8.35
N ASN A 64 -8.51 -10.43 7.23
CA ASN A 64 -8.43 -11.77 6.66
C ASN A 64 -8.20 -11.77 5.14
N ALA A 65 -8.57 -10.69 4.45
CA ALA A 65 -8.32 -10.44 3.05
C ALA A 65 -8.24 -8.93 2.77
N PHE A 66 -7.80 -8.58 1.57
CA PHE A 66 -7.91 -7.21 1.06
C PHE A 66 -9.08 -7.10 0.08
N GLY A 67 -9.82 -6.00 0.17
CA GLY A 67 -10.87 -5.68 -0.78
C GLY A 67 -10.33 -5.29 -2.16
N THR A 68 -11.22 -4.83 -3.04
CA THR A 68 -10.80 -4.33 -4.36
C THR A 68 -10.00 -3.03 -4.22
N GLY A 69 -8.90 -2.92 -4.98
CA GLY A 69 -8.14 -1.68 -5.12
C GLY A 69 -8.99 -0.53 -5.67
N ARG A 70 -8.93 0.62 -5.01
CA ARG A 70 -9.67 1.84 -5.38
C ARG A 70 -8.70 2.99 -5.59
N LEU A 71 -8.91 3.77 -6.63
CA LEU A 71 -8.20 5.03 -6.82
C LEU A 71 -8.59 5.98 -5.68
N VAL A 72 -7.60 6.44 -4.91
CA VAL A 72 -7.83 7.37 -3.79
C VAL A 72 -7.14 8.72 -4.00
N HIS A 73 -6.11 8.78 -4.86
CA HIS A 73 -5.43 10.02 -5.21
C HIS A 73 -4.81 9.88 -6.61
N GLU A 74 -4.78 10.97 -7.38
CA GLU A 74 -4.16 11.03 -8.71
C GLU A 74 -2.85 11.83 -8.64
N HIS A 75 -1.86 11.57 -9.49
CA HIS A 75 -0.66 12.43 -9.63
C HIS A 75 0.15 12.65 -8.34
N PHE A 76 0.43 11.57 -7.61
CA PHE A 76 1.26 11.54 -6.41
C PHE A 76 2.50 10.64 -6.57
N ALA A 77 3.67 11.16 -6.20
CA ALA A 77 4.95 10.49 -6.42
C ALA A 77 5.19 9.98 -7.87
N PRO A 78 4.96 10.81 -8.91
CA PRO A 78 5.22 10.41 -10.31
C PRO A 78 6.72 10.19 -10.59
N GLY A 79 7.01 9.57 -11.72
CA GLY A 79 8.37 9.36 -12.20
C GLY A 79 9.20 8.51 -11.23
N THR A 80 10.28 9.09 -10.71
CA THR A 80 11.21 8.44 -9.76
C THR A 80 11.09 8.99 -8.33
N GLU A 81 10.07 9.81 -8.07
CA GLU A 81 9.79 10.30 -6.72
C GLU A 81 9.58 9.15 -5.73
N GLN A 82 9.90 9.41 -4.47
CA GLN A 82 9.94 8.37 -3.45
C GLN A 82 8.73 8.51 -2.51
N PRO A 83 7.73 7.62 -2.60
CA PRO A 83 6.61 7.65 -1.67
C PRO A 83 6.98 7.04 -0.30
N ARG A 84 6.33 7.51 0.76
CA ARG A 84 6.32 6.95 2.12
C ARG A 84 4.90 7.00 2.67
N VAL A 85 4.65 6.18 3.70
CA VAL A 85 3.37 6.08 4.39
C VAL A 85 3.61 6.18 5.89
N GLY A 86 2.71 6.85 6.60
CA GLY A 86 2.68 6.90 8.06
C GLY A 86 1.80 8.04 8.58
N ASP A 87 1.33 7.95 9.82
CA ASP A 87 0.53 8.99 10.48
C ASP A 87 1.36 10.27 10.72
N VAL A 88 1.27 11.23 9.78
CA VAL A 88 2.06 12.46 9.82
C VAL A 88 1.41 13.48 10.75
N ASN A 89 0.08 13.45 10.85
CA ASN A 89 -0.71 14.48 11.53
C ASN A 89 -1.18 14.07 12.94
N GLY A 90 -1.07 12.80 13.31
CA GLY A 90 -1.40 12.25 14.62
C GLY A 90 -2.89 11.92 14.80
N ASP A 91 -3.67 11.76 13.73
CA ASP A 91 -5.10 11.45 13.81
C ASP A 91 -5.41 9.94 13.91
N GLY A 92 -4.36 9.11 13.92
CA GLY A 92 -4.48 7.67 13.95
C GLY A 92 -4.82 7.05 12.60
N LYS A 93 -4.63 7.79 11.49
CA LYS A 93 -4.68 7.26 10.13
C LYS A 93 -3.37 7.54 9.43
N ASP A 94 -2.87 6.56 8.70
CA ASP A 94 -1.64 6.76 7.95
C ASP A 94 -1.85 7.69 6.74
N ASP A 95 -0.96 8.67 6.60
CA ASP A 95 -0.91 9.61 5.49
C ASP A 95 0.09 9.13 4.41
N ILE A 96 -0.04 9.63 3.18
CA ILE A 96 0.94 9.44 2.10
C ILE A 96 1.87 10.67 1.97
N VAL A 97 3.17 10.43 1.76
CA VAL A 97 4.20 11.47 1.59
C VAL A 97 5.02 11.19 0.34
N ALA A 98 5.36 12.20 -0.45
CA ALA A 98 6.26 12.09 -1.60
C ALA A 98 7.53 12.92 -1.38
N PHE A 99 8.69 12.33 -1.66
CA PHE A 99 9.97 13.02 -1.72
C PHE A 99 10.39 13.18 -3.17
N THR A 100 10.48 14.44 -3.61
CA THR A 100 11.01 14.76 -4.94
C THR A 100 12.50 14.45 -4.97
N GLN A 101 12.96 13.75 -6.01
CA GLN A 101 14.40 13.61 -6.23
C GLN A 101 14.88 14.87 -6.97
N GLY A 102 15.76 15.63 -6.32
CA GLY A 102 16.44 16.75 -6.98
C GLY A 102 17.26 16.26 -8.17
N ALA A 103 17.47 17.15 -9.15
CA ALA A 103 18.37 16.89 -10.27
C ALA A 103 19.82 16.73 -9.83
#